data_AF-A0A0Q4I3R9-F1
#
_entry.id   AF-A0A0Q4I3R9-F1
#
_cell.length_a   1.000
_cell.length_b   1.000
_cell.length_c   1.000
_cell.angle_alpha   90.00
_cell.angle_beta   90.00
_cell.angle_gamma   90.00
#
_symmetry.space_group_name_H-M   'P 1'
#
loop_
_entity.id
_entity.type
_entity.pdbx_description
1 polymer ?
#
loop_
_entity_poly.entity_id
_entity_poly.type
_entity_poly.pdbx_seq_one_letter_code
_entity_poly.pdbx_strand_id
1 'polypeptide(L)'
;MGDWTITASFGQWQFGQRAWFPKADLPAWATEPTGGMVVAQLSANAFLFTGDHVRVSFDAKDGSAPGGMIVRVEEGHFDKGAWVMDRIWNGDQTDYGLNLIDQPVWIKVTMGRYK
;
A
#
# COMPACT_ATOMS: atom_id res chain seq x y z
N MET A 1 7.21 -8.77 7.00
CA MET A 1 8.53 -8.13 7.16
C MET A 1 8.66 -7.64 8.59
N GLY A 2 9.46 -8.32 9.44
CA GLY A 2 9.45 -8.08 10.88
C GLY A 2 8.07 -8.36 11.50
N ASP A 3 7.55 -7.39 12.26
CA ASP A 3 6.26 -7.45 12.96
C ASP A 3 5.05 -7.08 12.08
N TRP A 4 5.25 -6.92 10.77
CA TRP A 4 4.24 -6.44 9.84
C TRP A 4 3.99 -7.45 8.73
N THR A 5 2.73 -7.61 8.35
CA THR A 5 2.31 -8.33 7.14
C THR A 5 2.06 -7.31 6.03
N ILE A 6 2.56 -7.60 4.83
CA ILE A 6 2.35 -6.77 3.64
C ILE A 6 1.72 -7.66 2.59
N THR A 7 0.53 -7.29 2.12
CA THR A 7 -0.26 -8.12 1.20
C THR A 7 -0.43 -7.38 -0.14
N ALA A 8 -0.03 -8.04 -1.22
CA ALA A 8 -0.32 -7.60 -2.58
C ALA A 8 -1.63 -8.23 -3.06
N SER A 9 -2.57 -7.42 -3.54
CA SER A 9 -3.83 -7.87 -4.14
C SER A 9 -3.98 -7.27 -5.54
N PHE A 10 -4.44 -8.08 -6.48
CA PHE A 10 -4.55 -7.70 -7.90
C PHE A 10 -6.01 -7.64 -8.34
N GLY A 11 -6.26 -6.93 -9.44
CA GLY A 11 -7.61 -6.77 -10.01
C GLY A 11 -8.60 -6.07 -9.07
N GLN A 12 -8.11 -5.17 -8.21
CA GLN A 12 -8.93 -4.39 -7.28
C GLN A 12 -9.27 -3.03 -7.89
N TRP A 13 -10.43 -2.46 -7.53
CA TRP A 13 -10.71 -1.03 -7.73
C TRP A 13 -9.81 -0.18 -6.81
N GLN A 14 -9.84 1.14 -6.93
CA GLN A 14 -9.16 2.02 -5.96
C GLN A 14 -9.98 2.27 -4.69
N PHE A 15 -11.29 2.06 -4.74
CA PHE A 15 -12.21 2.34 -3.65
C PHE A 15 -12.99 1.10 -3.22
N GLY A 16 -13.23 0.97 -1.91
CA GLY A 16 -14.04 -0.10 -1.34
C GLY A 16 -13.40 -1.49 -1.39
N GLN A 17 -14.10 -2.45 -0.79
CA GLN A 17 -13.74 -3.87 -0.80
C GLN A 17 -14.67 -4.65 -1.73
N ARG A 18 -14.14 -5.65 -2.46
CA ARG A 18 -14.93 -6.51 -3.37
C ARG A 18 -16.15 -7.13 -2.68
N ALA A 19 -15.99 -7.54 -1.43
CA ALA A 19 -17.07 -8.14 -0.64
C ALA A 19 -18.28 -7.22 -0.43
N TRP A 20 -18.10 -5.89 -0.49
CA TRP A 20 -19.18 -4.92 -0.29
C TRP A 20 -20.02 -4.71 -1.55
N PHE A 21 -19.45 -5.00 -2.72
CA PHE A 21 -20.08 -4.77 -4.03
C PHE A 21 -20.09 -6.06 -4.87
N PRO A 22 -20.79 -7.12 -4.43
CA PRO A 22 -20.72 -8.45 -5.07
C PRO A 22 -21.26 -8.50 -6.51
N LYS A 23 -21.95 -7.45 -6.97
CA LYS A 23 -22.52 -7.33 -8.32
C LYS A 23 -21.85 -6.25 -9.18
N ALA A 24 -20.83 -5.56 -8.67
CA ALA A 24 -20.16 -4.52 -9.43
C ALA A 24 -19.20 -5.13 -10.47
N ASP A 25 -19.09 -4.45 -11.61
CA ASP A 25 -18.14 -4.81 -12.66
C ASP A 25 -16.71 -4.64 -12.18
N LEU A 26 -15.86 -5.62 -12.50
CA LEU A 26 -14.45 -5.58 -12.14
C LEU A 26 -13.69 -4.55 -13.00
N PRO A 27 -12.54 -4.06 -12.53
CA PRO A 27 -11.66 -3.30 -13.40
C PRO A 27 -11.34 -4.07 -14.68
N ALA A 28 -11.21 -3.38 -15.81
CA ALA A 28 -11.00 -4.01 -17.12
C ALA A 28 -9.75 -4.93 -17.17
N TRP A 29 -8.76 -4.66 -16.32
CA TRP A 29 -7.51 -5.43 -16.20
C TRP A 29 -7.56 -6.56 -15.16
N ALA A 30 -8.71 -6.84 -14.52
CA ALA A 30 -8.75 -7.73 -13.36
C ALA A 30 -8.38 -9.20 -13.64
N THR A 31 -8.48 -9.63 -14.89
CA THR A 31 -8.10 -10.99 -15.33
C THR A 31 -6.75 -11.04 -16.03
N GLU A 32 -6.10 -9.89 -16.20
CA GLU A 32 -4.82 -9.81 -16.89
C GLU A 32 -3.66 -9.93 -15.89
N PRO A 33 -2.57 -10.66 -16.21
CA PRO A 33 -1.41 -10.79 -15.35
C PRO A 33 -0.47 -9.57 -15.46
N THR A 34 -1.02 -8.37 -15.29
CA THR A 34 -0.31 -7.10 -15.46
C THR A 34 0.32 -6.57 -14.17
N GLY A 35 -0.21 -6.95 -13.01
CA GLY A 35 0.18 -6.36 -11.73
C GLY A 35 1.48 -6.90 -11.13
N GLY A 36 2.18 -6.03 -10.42
CA GLY A 36 3.41 -6.37 -9.69
C GLY A 36 3.79 -5.31 -8.66
N MET A 37 4.63 -5.70 -7.69
CA MET A 37 5.19 -4.76 -6.71
C MET A 37 6.59 -5.17 -6.26
N VAL A 38 7.34 -4.19 -5.78
CA VAL A 38 8.56 -4.38 -5.00
C VAL A 38 8.45 -3.63 -3.69
N VAL A 39 8.94 -4.22 -2.61
CA VAL A 39 8.97 -3.57 -1.29
C VAL A 39 10.32 -3.78 -0.62
N ALA A 40 10.85 -2.72 -0.03
CA ALA A 40 12.04 -2.70 0.77
C ALA A 40 11.70 -2.27 2.21
N GLN A 41 12.26 -2.96 3.19
CA GLN A 41 12.19 -2.55 4.59
C GLN A 41 13.36 -1.62 4.91
N LEU A 42 13.06 -0.35 5.19
CA LEU A 42 14.06 0.67 5.51
C LEU A 42 14.44 0.65 7.00
N SER A 43 13.49 0.31 7.87
CA SER A 43 13.68 0.11 9.30
C SER A 43 12.61 -0.83 9.87
N ALA A 44 12.56 -1.05 11.18
CA ALA A 44 11.54 -1.90 11.80
C ALA A 44 10.10 -1.50 11.44
N ASN A 45 9.84 -0.20 11.22
CA ASN A 45 8.50 0.34 10.99
C ASN A 45 8.40 1.23 9.74
N ALA A 46 9.43 1.30 8.91
CA ALA A 46 9.42 2.12 7.69
C ALA A 46 9.69 1.25 6.46
N PHE A 47 8.87 1.42 5.45
CA PHE A 47 8.88 0.64 4.21
C PHE A 47 8.84 1.57 3.02
N LEU A 48 9.51 1.18 1.94
CA LEU A 48 9.44 1.84 0.65
C LEU A 48 8.94 0.81 -0.35
N PHE A 49 7.90 1.15 -1.10
CA PHE A 49 7.41 0.28 -2.15
C PHE A 49 7.00 1.08 -3.39
N THR A 50 6.94 0.37 -4.50
CA THR A 50 6.32 0.83 -5.75
C THR A 50 5.73 -0.39 -6.46
N GLY A 51 4.94 -0.16 -7.50
CA GLY A 51 4.26 -1.21 -8.23
C GLY A 51 3.35 -0.66 -9.31
N ASP A 52 2.65 -1.57 -9.96
CA ASP A 52 1.70 -1.29 -11.03
C ASP A 52 0.52 -2.27 -10.92
N HIS A 53 -0.70 -1.81 -11.23
CA HIS A 53 -1.94 -2.58 -11.12
C HIS A 53 -2.09 -3.41 -9.82
N VAL A 54 -1.70 -2.83 -8.67
CA VAL A 54 -1.62 -3.50 -7.37
C VAL A 54 -2.27 -2.67 -6.26
N ARG A 55 -2.98 -3.36 -5.36
CA ARG A 55 -3.41 -2.84 -4.05
C ARG A 55 -2.53 -3.46 -2.98
N VAL A 56 -1.94 -2.62 -2.13
CA VAL A 56 -1.07 -3.06 -1.03
C VAL A 56 -1.71 -2.75 0.31
N SER A 57 -1.83 -3.75 1.19
CA SER A 57 -2.20 -3.53 2.60
C SER A 57 -1.00 -3.74 3.52
N PHE A 58 -1.00 -3.01 4.64
CA PHE A 58 -0.04 -3.15 5.72
C PHE A 58 -0.81 -3.43 7.01
N ASP A 59 -0.50 -4.55 7.63
CA ASP A 59 -1.22 -5.05 8.79
C ASP A 59 -0.23 -5.47 9.89
N ALA A 60 -0.65 -5.44 11.14
CA ALA A 60 0.12 -6.09 12.21
C ALA A 60 0.22 -7.58 11.90
N LYS A 61 1.42 -8.15 12.04
CA LYS A 61 1.59 -9.60 11.88
C LYS A 61 0.88 -10.33 13.02
N ASP A 62 0.23 -11.46 12.71
CA ASP A 62 -0.35 -12.34 13.72
C ASP A 62 0.67 -12.71 14.80
N GLY A 63 0.25 -12.58 16.06
CA GLY A 63 1.12 -12.80 17.23
C GLY A 63 2.07 -11.65 17.57
N SER A 64 2.11 -10.57 16.79
CA SER A 64 2.82 -9.33 17.17
C SER A 64 2.00 -8.48 18.15
N ALA A 65 2.62 -7.46 18.74
CA ALA A 65 1.93 -6.54 19.65
C ALA A 65 0.73 -5.86 18.94
N PRO A 66 -0.40 -5.69 19.65
CA PRO A 66 -1.64 -5.16 19.08
C PRO A 66 -1.53 -3.67 18.74
N GLY A 67 -2.60 -3.14 18.13
CA GLY A 67 -2.74 -1.70 17.84
C GLY A 67 -1.91 -1.22 16.65
N GLY A 68 -1.51 -2.12 15.75
CA GLY A 68 -0.80 -1.76 14.53
C GLY A 68 -1.63 -0.90 13.59
N MET A 69 -1.05 0.20 13.09
CA MET A 69 -1.70 1.07 12.12
C MET A 69 -0.67 1.73 11.19
N ILE A 70 -1.13 2.15 10.02
CA ILE A 70 -0.40 3.11 9.19
C ILE A 70 -0.44 4.47 9.90
N VAL A 71 0.74 5.03 10.16
CA VAL A 71 0.89 6.37 10.77
C VAL A 71 1.02 7.44 9.68
N ARG A 72 1.70 7.11 8.58
CA ARG A 72 1.98 8.06 7.51
C ARG A 72 2.28 7.35 6.20
N VAL A 73 1.75 7.90 5.11
CA VAL A 73 2.04 7.48 3.73
C VAL A 73 2.50 8.68 2.94
N GLU A 74 3.74 8.63 2.45
CA GLU A 74 4.33 9.67 1.61
C GLU A 74 4.47 9.16 0.19
N GLU A 75 3.94 9.90 -0.77
CA GLU A 75 4.39 9.82 -2.16
C GLU A 75 5.61 10.71 -2.33
N GLY A 76 6.57 10.28 -3.13
CA GLY A 76 7.79 11.04 -3.35
C GLY A 76 8.65 10.49 -4.47
N HIS A 77 9.86 11.02 -4.54
CA HIS A 77 10.90 10.61 -5.47
C HIS A 77 12.28 10.69 -4.80
N PHE A 78 13.30 10.25 -5.53
CA PHE A 78 14.69 10.43 -5.12
C PHE A 78 15.36 11.54 -5.93
N ASP A 79 15.85 12.57 -5.25
CA ASP A 79 16.79 13.54 -5.83
C ASP A 79 18.18 13.28 -5.24
N LYS A 80 19.15 12.99 -6.11
CA LYS A 80 20.55 12.69 -5.73
C LYS A 80 20.68 11.63 -4.61
N GLY A 81 19.81 10.63 -4.64
CA GLY A 81 19.77 9.53 -3.66
C GLY A 81 19.11 9.88 -2.32
N ALA A 82 18.65 11.12 -2.13
CA ALA A 82 17.86 11.52 -0.98
C ALA A 82 16.36 11.43 -1.30
N TRP A 83 15.57 10.99 -0.33
CA TRP A 83 14.11 10.99 -0.43
C TRP A 83 13.57 12.42 -0.39
N VAL A 84 12.73 12.77 -1.36
CA VAL A 84 11.99 14.02 -1.44
C VAL A 84 10.51 13.67 -1.45
N MET A 85 9.77 14.15 -0.44
CA MET A 85 8.33 13.94 -0.33
C MET A 85 7.59 14.95 -1.23
N ASP A 86 6.67 14.43 -2.05
CA ASP A 86 5.83 15.23 -2.94
C ASP A 86 4.47 15.52 -2.30
N ARG A 87 3.82 14.49 -1.72
CA ARG A 87 2.54 14.64 -1.02
C ARG A 87 2.27 13.52 0.00
N ILE A 88 1.25 13.73 0.82
CA ILE A 88 0.72 12.74 1.76
C ILE A 88 -0.55 12.10 1.22
N TRP A 89 -0.61 10.78 1.32
CA TRP A 89 -1.83 10.02 1.09
C TRP A 89 -2.54 9.82 2.43
N ASN A 90 -3.86 10.00 2.45
CA ASN A 90 -4.72 9.79 3.61
C ASN A 90 -6.18 9.64 3.16
N GLY A 91 -7.10 9.26 4.04
CA GLY A 91 -8.52 9.07 3.69
C GLY A 91 -8.68 8.04 2.57
N ASP A 92 -9.42 8.38 1.51
CA ASP A 92 -9.71 7.47 0.38
C ASP A 92 -8.45 6.81 -0.23
N GLN A 93 -7.30 7.49 -0.24
CA GLN A 93 -6.05 6.92 -0.77
C GLN A 93 -5.45 5.82 0.12
N THR A 94 -5.91 5.68 1.37
CA THR A 94 -5.39 4.73 2.36
C THR A 94 -6.45 3.80 2.94
N ASP A 95 -7.72 4.20 2.98
CA ASP A 95 -8.82 3.49 3.65
C ASP A 95 -9.13 2.13 3.02
N TYR A 96 -8.75 1.94 1.76
CA TYR A 96 -8.99 0.71 1.00
C TYR A 96 -7.69 0.02 0.59
N GLY A 97 -6.61 0.26 1.32
CA GLY A 97 -5.25 -0.10 0.92
C GLY A 97 -4.64 0.95 -0.01
N LEU A 98 -3.35 0.76 -0.33
CA LEU A 98 -2.57 1.67 -1.16
C LEU A 98 -2.61 1.17 -2.60
N ASN A 99 -3.31 1.90 -3.46
CA ASN A 99 -3.61 1.48 -4.83
C ASN A 99 -2.69 2.18 -5.84
N LEU A 100 -1.87 1.42 -6.56
CA LEU A 100 -1.08 1.89 -7.69
C LEU A 100 -1.61 1.17 -8.93
N ILE A 101 -2.28 1.89 -9.82
CA ILE A 101 -2.98 1.30 -10.98
C ILE A 101 -2.30 1.59 -12.30
N ASP A 102 -2.24 2.84 -12.75
CA ASP A 102 -1.80 3.22 -14.10
C ASP A 102 -0.65 4.23 -14.11
N GLN A 103 -0.23 4.70 -12.93
CA GLN A 103 0.91 5.59 -12.72
C GLN A 103 1.77 5.06 -11.56
N PRO A 104 2.92 4.42 -11.84
CA PRO A 104 3.80 3.96 -10.79
C PRO A 104 4.45 5.15 -10.09
N VAL A 105 4.24 5.25 -8.78
CA VAL A 105 4.86 6.22 -7.88
C VAL A 105 5.66 5.51 -6.80
N TRP A 106 6.60 6.21 -6.16
CA TRP A 106 7.24 5.68 -4.95
C TRP A 106 6.42 6.05 -3.73
N ILE A 107 6.15 5.07 -2.89
CA ILE A 107 5.42 5.25 -1.64
C ILE A 107 6.29 4.82 -0.46
N LYS A 108 6.45 5.72 0.50
CA LYS A 108 7.06 5.44 1.79
C LYS A 108 5.98 5.34 2.87
N VAL A 109 5.89 4.17 3.50
CA VAL A 109 4.90 3.87 4.55
C VAL A 109 5.61 3.80 5.90
N THR A 110 5.07 4.54 6.87
CA THR A 110 5.47 4.43 8.28
C THR A 110 4.35 3.77 9.06
N MET A 111 4.68 2.64 9.69
CA MET A 111 3.82 1.92 10.60
C MET A 111 4.05 2.38 12.04
N GLY A 112 3.07 2.15 12.90
CA GLY A 112 3.20 2.42 14.32
C GLY A 112 2.16 1.65 15.13
N ARG A 113 2.23 1.81 16.45
CA ARG A 113 1.26 1.22 17.36
C ARG A 113 0.66 2.29 18.25
N TYR A 114 -0.67 2.28 18.38
CA TYR A 114 -1.36 3.09 19.38
C TYR A 114 -1.49 2.32 20.70
N LYS A 115 -1.71 3.05 21.80
CA LYS A 115 -1.97 2.50 23.13
C LYS A 115 -3.43 2.68 23.50
#